data_AF-A0A1M3C6I2-F1
#
_entry.id   AF-A0A1M3C6I2-F1
#
_cell.length_a   1.000
_cell.length_b   1.000
_cell.length_c   1.000
_cell.angle_alpha   90.00
_cell.angle_beta   90.00
_cell.angle_gamma   90.00
#
_symmetry.space_group_name_H-M   'P 1'
#
loop_
_entity.id
_entity.type
_entity.pdbx_description
1 polymer ?
#
loop_
_entity_poly.entity_id
_entity_poly.type
_entity_poly.pdbx_seq_one_letter_code
_entity_poly.pdbx_strand_id
1 'polypeptide(L)' 'MSPKATAIDDSRLELWACDKAQEIMLREGFRLIRSARSGSNTEIRETSLMMARAIAASLVEASAARGLSAGE' A
#
# COMPACT_ATOMS: atom_id res chain seq x y z
N MET A 1 -23.91 -0.84 -15.05
CA MET A 1 -23.64 -0.75 -13.60
C MET A 1 -24.53 0.31 -12.96
N SER A 2 -25.22 -0.02 -11.86
CA SER A 2 -26.00 0.96 -11.12
C SER A 2 -25.06 1.86 -10.30
N PRO A 3 -25.28 3.20 -10.27
CA PRO A 3 -24.39 4.15 -9.60
C PRO A 3 -24.23 3.93 -8.08
N LYS A 4 -25.17 3.21 -7.47
CA LYS A 4 -25.11 2.84 -6.05
C LYS A 4 -24.12 1.69 -5.77
N ALA A 5 -23.93 0.79 -6.74
CA ALA A 5 -22.99 -0.33 -6.61
C ALA A 5 -21.54 0.13 -6.75
N THR A 6 -21.27 1.08 -7.64
CA THR A 6 -19.94 1.69 -7.82
C THR A 6 -19.50 2.49 -6.60
N ALA A 7 -20.41 3.21 -5.95
CA ALA A 7 -20.12 3.96 -4.73
C ALA A 7 -19.76 3.04 -3.53
N ILE A 8 -20.43 1.89 -3.41
CA ILE A 8 -20.13 0.89 -2.36
C ILE A 8 -18.77 0.24 -2.62
N ASP A 9 -18.41 -0.01 -3.87
CA ASP A 9 -17.12 -0.57 -4.27
C ASP A 9 -15.96 0.39 -3.95
N ASP A 10 -16.11 1.67 -4.30
CA ASP A 10 -15.11 2.70 -4.01
C ASP A 10 -14.90 2.91 -2.50
N SER A 11 -15.96 2.93 -1.67
CA SER A 11 -15.81 3.04 -0.21
C SER A 11 -15.12 1.83 0.43
N ARG A 12 -15.33 0.62 -0.11
CA ARG A 12 -14.64 -0.59 0.37
C ARG A 12 -13.16 -0.57 -0.01
N LEU A 13 -12.85 -0.10 -1.22
CA LEU A 13 -11.47 0.06 -1.67
C LEU A 13 -10.73 1.12 -0.83
N GLU A 14 -11.39 2.22 -0.47
CA GLU A 14 -10.83 3.26 0.40
C GLU A 14 -10.48 2.71 1.79
N LEU A 15 -11.41 1.98 2.42
CA LEU A 15 -11.15 1.37 3.73
C LEU A 15 -9.98 0.40 3.69
N TRP A 16 -9.96 -0.49 2.68
CA TRP A 16 -8.84 -1.41 2.48
C TRP A 16 -7.51 -0.67 2.25
N ALA A 17 -7.53 0.43 1.47
CA ALA A 17 -6.34 1.21 1.19
C ALA A 17 -5.79 1.89 2.47
N CYS A 18 -6.68 2.38 3.34
CA CYS A 18 -6.32 2.91 4.65
C CYS A 18 -5.66 1.84 5.53
N ASP A 19 -6.28 0.65 5.64
CA ASP A 19 -5.75 -0.45 6.43
C ASP A 19 -4.38 -0.91 5.91
N LYS A 20 -4.25 -1.05 4.58
CA LYS A 20 -2.98 -1.44 3.94
C LYS A 20 -1.89 -0.39 4.15
N ALA A 21 -2.23 0.89 4.04
CA ALA A 21 -1.28 1.98 4.30
C ALA A 21 -0.80 1.95 5.76
N GLN A 22 -1.70 1.71 6.72
CA GLN A 22 -1.33 1.56 8.12
C GLN A 22 -0.41 0.36 8.34
N GLU A 23 -0.71 -0.80 7.75
CA GLU A 23 0.16 -1.99 7.82
C GLU A 23 1.59 -1.69 7.33
N ILE A 24 1.71 -1.04 6.17
CA ILE A 24 3.02 -0.67 5.59
C ILE A 24 3.76 0.30 6.51
N MET A 25 3.07 1.30 7.07
CA MET A 25 3.69 2.25 8.00
C MET A 25 4.17 1.57 9.28
N LEU A 26 3.34 0.70 9.86
CA LEU A 26 3.68 -0.01 11.09
C LEU A 26 4.84 -0.99 10.89
N ARG A 27 4.95 -1.61 9.72
CA ARG A 27 5.98 -2.61 9.44
C ARG A 27 7.25 -2.03 8.83
N GLU A 28 7.13 -1.40 7.66
CA GLU A 28 8.28 -0.91 6.90
C GLU A 28 8.70 0.49 7.36
N GLY A 29 7.74 1.35 7.71
CA GLY A 29 8.03 2.67 8.29
C GLY A 29 8.85 2.58 9.58
N PHE A 30 8.48 1.70 10.51
CA PHE A 30 9.26 1.48 11.73
C PHE A 30 10.65 0.87 11.49
N ARG A 31 10.82 0.05 10.45
CA ARG A 31 12.14 -0.48 10.07
C ARG A 31 13.04 0.64 9.55
N LEU A 32 12.49 1.52 8.72
CA LEU A 32 13.21 2.69 8.22
C LEU A 32 13.60 3.66 9.35
N ILE A 33 12.70 3.91 10.31
CA ILE A 33 13.03 4.74 11.48
C ILE A 33 14.17 4.11 12.29
N ARG A 34 14.17 2.78 12.46
CA ARG A 34 15.25 2.08 13.16
C ARG A 34 16.58 2.12 12.39
N SER A 35 16.57 1.93 11.07
CA SER A 35 17.80 1.99 10.27
C SER A 35 18.40 3.40 10.26
N ALA A 36 17.57 4.46 10.30
CA ALA A 36 18.08 5.82 10.42
C ALA A 36 18.91 6.05 11.69
N ARG A 37 18.68 5.28 12.76
CA ARG A 37 19.43 5.38 14.02
C ARG A 37 20.81 4.71 13.97
N SER A 38 21.04 3.77 13.05
CA SER A 38 22.35 3.13 12.89
C SER A 38 23.35 4.04 12.16
N GLY A 39 22.85 5.03 11.41
CA GLY A 39 23.66 5.92 10.58
C GLY A 39 24.23 5.25 9.32
N SER A 40 23.86 4.00 9.04
CA SER A 40 24.29 3.27 7.86
C SER A 40 23.46 3.66 6.64
N ASN A 41 24.06 4.39 5.70
CA ASN A 41 23.40 4.75 4.43
C ASN A 41 22.93 3.53 3.63
N THR A 42 23.66 2.40 3.72
CA THR A 42 23.26 1.14 3.08
C THR A 42 21.96 0.62 3.68
N GLU A 43 21.86 0.54 5.00
CA GLU A 43 20.65 0.04 5.68
C GLU A 43 19.44 0.97 5.45
N ILE A 44 19.66 2.29 5.47
CA ILE A 44 18.63 3.29 5.16
C ILE A 44 18.12 3.09 3.73
N ARG A 45 19.02 2.89 2.76
CA ARG A 45 18.65 2.66 1.36
C ARG A 45 17.86 1.37 1.20
N GLU A 46 18.32 0.28 1.81
CA GLU A 46 17.65 -1.02 1.72
C GLU A 46 16.25 -0.99 2.34
N THR A 47 16.11 -0.44 3.55
CA THR A 47 14.82 -0.32 4.22
C THR A 47 13.87 0.62 3.47
N SER A 48 14.37 1.73 2.91
CA SER A 48 13.57 2.62 2.05
C SER A 48 13.07 1.90 0.80
N LEU A 49 13.93 1.09 0.16
CA LEU A 49 13.55 0.32 -1.03
C LEU A 49 12.48 -0.72 -0.72
N MET A 50 12.55 -1.39 0.45
CA MET A 50 11.53 -2.34 0.89
C MET A 50 10.18 -1.67 1.09
N MET A 51 10.15 -0.49 1.72
CA MET A 51 8.93 0.31 1.87
C MET A 51 8.34 0.70 0.51
N ALA A 52 9.17 1.20 -0.42
CA ALA A 52 8.73 1.57 -1.77
C ALA A 52 8.14 0.37 -2.53
N ARG A 53 8.74 -0.82 -2.40
CA ARG A 53 8.21 -2.06 -3.00
C ARG A 53 6.86 -2.46 -2.43
N ALA A 54 6.66 -2.34 -1.11
CA ALA A 54 5.38 -2.66 -0.48
C ALA A 54 4.26 -1.73 -0.97
N ILE A 55 4.56 -0.43 -1.13
CA ILE A 55 3.63 0.54 -1.71
C ILE A 55 3.30 0.17 -3.16
N ALA A 56 4.33 -0.07 -3.99
CA ALA A 56 4.13 -0.43 -5.38
C ALA A 56 3.30 -1.72 -5.55
N ALA A 57 3.56 -2.75 -4.73
CA ALA A 57 2.78 -3.99 -4.73
C ALA A 57 1.31 -3.74 -4.38
N SER A 58 1.04 -2.88 -3.39
CA SER A 58 -0.33 -2.53 -2.99
C SER A 58 -1.08 -1.76 -4.07
N LEU A 59 -0.39 -0.90 -4.84
CA LEU A 59 -0.99 -0.21 -5.99
C LEU A 59 -1.35 -1.20 -7.11
N VAL A 60 -0.50 -2.20 -7.35
CA VAL A 60 -0.78 -3.26 -8.33
C VAL A 60 -1.98 -4.10 -7.87
N GLU A 61 -2.03 -4.50 -6.59
CA GLU A 61 -3.17 -5.21 -6.00
C GLU A 61 -4.48 -4.42 -6.15
N ALA A 62 -4.46 -3.13 -5.84
CA ALA A 62 -5.61 -2.24 -6.02
C ALA A 62 -6.05 -2.13 -7.50
N SER A 63 -5.09 -2.06 -8.43
CA SER A 63 -5.41 -1.99 -9.85
C SER A 63 -6.05 -3.28 -10.38
N ALA A 64 -5.61 -4.45 -9.89
CA ALA A 64 -6.19 -5.74 -10.25
C ALA A 64 -7.61 -5.90 -9.71
N ALA A 65 -7.88 -5.43 -8.49
CA ALA A 65 -9.23 -5.41 -7.92
C ALA A 65 -10.22 -4.58 -8.75
N ARG A 66 -9.77 -3.44 -9.31
CA ARG A 66 -10.57 -2.60 -10.22
C ARG A 66 -10.72 -3.18 -11.64
N GLY A 67 -9.77 -3.99 -12.09
CA GLY A 67 -9.85 -4.66 -13.39
C GLY A 67 -10.89 -5.79 -13.45
N LEU A 68 -11.08 -6.50 -12.34
CA LEU A 68 -12.09 -7.57 -12.22
C LEU A 68 -13.53 -7.03 -12.24
N SER A 69 -13.78 -5.80 -11.76
CA SER A 69 -15.12 -5.20 -11.76
C SER A 69 -15.53 -4.53 -13.09
N ALA A 70 -14.60 -4.39 -14.06
CA ALA A 70 -14.87 -3.80 -15.37
C ALA A 70 -15.09 -4.81 -16.51
N GLY A 71 -14.91 -6.11 -16.23
CA GLY A 71 -14.94 -7.20 -17.22
C GLY A 71 -16.16 -8.15 -17.16
N GLU A 72 -17.17 -7.85 -16.33
CA GLU A 72 -18.42 -8.61 -16.20
C GLU A 72 -19.63 -7.89 -16.83
#